data_AF-A0A554X3Y6-F1
#
_entry.id   AF-A0A554X3Y6-F1
#
_cell.length_a   1.000
_cell.length_b   1.000
_cell.length_c   1.000
_cell.angle_alpha   90.00
_cell.angle_beta   90.00
_cell.angle_gamma   90.00
#
_symmetry.space_group_name_H-M   'P 1'
#
loop_
_entity.id
_entity.type
_entity.pdbx_description
1 polymer ?
#
loop_
_entity_poly.entity_id
_entity_poly.type
_entity_poly.pdbx_seq_one_letter_code
_entity_poly.pdbx_strand_id
1 'polypeptide(L)'
;MVIDMNDSAVGTIAQLRAFLEGTPSVAFAPLADDDARHAHIASVVRRFGYARLGKSDKGVVLRYLAHTSGYSRAQLSRLVARVLEGAPLGKRYRTPAHAFARRYTSADVDLLVMVDRAHGCLSGPATVHLLRRAWHVHADARFERLAQLSCSHLYNLRKTRQYQAARVSFTKTRPVLNPIGERRAPNPRGQVGFIRIDSVHQGDQDGTKGVYHINAVDILTQWEVVACCE
;
A
#
# COMPACT_ATOMS: atom_id res chain seq x y z
N MET A 1 -32.52 -0.08 -5.68
CA MET A 1 -33.25 -0.49 -6.91
C MET A 1 -32.26 -0.47 -8.06
N VAL A 2 -31.84 -1.62 -8.57
CA VAL A 2 -31.00 -1.70 -9.77
C VAL A 2 -31.98 -1.75 -10.95
N ILE A 3 -32.04 -0.68 -11.73
CA ILE A 3 -32.81 -0.66 -12.97
C ILE A 3 -31.94 -1.29 -14.03
N ASP A 4 -32.35 -2.45 -14.54
CA ASP A 4 -31.71 -3.05 -15.71
C ASP A 4 -32.08 -2.26 -16.97
N MET A 5 -31.07 -1.84 -17.73
CA MET A 5 -31.26 -0.99 -18.91
C MET A 5 -31.56 -1.87 -20.12
N ASN A 6 -32.84 -1.97 -20.49
CA ASN A 6 -33.24 -2.53 -21.78
C ASN A 6 -33.35 -1.42 -22.84
N ASP A 7 -32.27 -1.15 -23.56
CA ASP A 7 -32.21 -0.11 -24.59
C ASP A 7 -32.56 -0.62 -26.01
N SER A 8 -33.05 -1.85 -26.14
CA SER A 8 -33.32 -2.50 -27.43
C SER A 8 -34.35 -1.76 -28.29
N ALA A 9 -35.26 -1.01 -27.66
CA ALA A 9 -36.26 -0.18 -28.35
C ALA A 9 -35.69 1.14 -28.93
N VAL A 10 -34.47 1.55 -28.56
CA VAL A 10 -33.85 2.78 -29.06
C VAL A 10 -33.11 2.47 -30.37
N GLY A 11 -33.82 2.64 -31.48
CA GLY A 11 -33.34 2.27 -32.82
C GLY A 11 -32.89 3.43 -33.71
N THR A 12 -33.22 4.68 -33.36
CA THR A 12 -32.92 5.86 -34.20
C THR A 12 -32.09 6.92 -33.47
N ILE A 13 -31.39 7.76 -34.24
CA ILE A 13 -30.60 8.87 -33.68
C ILE A 13 -31.51 9.89 -32.97
N ALA A 14 -32.72 10.12 -33.48
CA ALA A 14 -33.70 10.99 -32.83
C ALA A 14 -34.09 10.46 -31.44
N GLN A 15 -34.33 9.15 -31.31
CA GLN A 15 -34.59 8.52 -30.01
C GLN A 15 -33.39 8.58 -29.07
N LEU A 16 -32.15 8.46 -29.57
CA LEU A 16 -30.95 8.67 -28.74
C LEU A 16 -30.83 10.10 -28.22
N ARG A 17 -31.19 11.11 -29.03
CA ARG A 17 -31.22 12.51 -28.59
C ARG A 17 -32.27 12.71 -27.51
N ALA A 18 -33.50 12.25 -27.76
CA ALA A 18 -34.60 12.32 -26.79
C ALA A 18 -34.25 11.60 -25.48
N PHE A 19 -33.58 10.45 -25.56
CA PHE A 19 -33.08 9.73 -24.38
C PHE A 19 -32.08 10.58 -23.59
N LEU A 20 -31.05 11.11 -24.24
CA LEU A 20 -30.02 11.93 -23.59
C LEU A 20 -30.59 13.22 -22.98
N GLU A 21 -31.62 13.79 -23.58
CA GLU A 21 -32.34 14.97 -23.08
C GLU A 21 -33.28 14.64 -21.92
N GLY A 22 -33.85 13.43 -21.91
CA GLY A 22 -34.78 12.94 -20.89
C GLY A 22 -34.13 12.32 -19.65
N THR A 23 -32.83 11.99 -19.69
CA THR A 23 -32.11 11.34 -18.58
C THR A 23 -31.00 12.17 -17.89
N PRO A 24 -31.00 13.53 -17.87
CA PRO A 24 -29.88 14.29 -17.34
C PRO A 24 -29.62 14.09 -15.83
N SER A 25 -30.63 13.65 -15.07
CA SER A 25 -30.54 13.38 -13.63
C SER A 25 -30.38 11.89 -13.28
N VAL A 26 -30.37 10.99 -14.27
CA VAL A 26 -30.26 9.54 -14.02
C VAL A 26 -28.80 9.12 -14.14
N ALA A 27 -28.18 8.83 -13.00
CA ALA A 27 -26.86 8.21 -12.98
C ALA A 27 -27.02 6.71 -13.27
N PHE A 28 -26.69 6.29 -14.48
CA PHE A 28 -26.62 4.87 -14.81
C PHE A 28 -25.41 4.24 -14.14
N ALA A 29 -25.64 3.17 -13.38
CA ALA A 29 -24.55 2.31 -12.95
C ALA A 29 -23.92 1.70 -14.21
N PRO A 30 -22.59 1.84 -14.42
CA PRO A 30 -21.92 1.18 -15.53
C PRO A 30 -22.20 -0.33 -15.47
N LEU A 31 -22.37 -0.97 -16.64
CA LEU A 31 -22.39 -2.43 -16.74
C LEU A 31 -21.20 -2.99 -15.94
N ALA A 32 -21.48 -3.94 -15.04
CA ALA A 32 -20.55 -4.35 -13.98
C ALA A 32 -19.26 -4.99 -14.49
N ASP A 33 -19.28 -5.54 -15.70
CA ASP A 33 -18.16 -6.25 -16.32
C ASP A 33 -17.65 -5.56 -17.59
N ASP A 34 -16.33 -5.61 -17.81
CA ASP A 34 -15.67 -5.07 -18.99
C ASP A 34 -16.17 -5.73 -20.28
N ASP A 35 -16.44 -7.04 -20.24
CA ASP A 35 -16.93 -7.77 -21.42
C ASP A 35 -18.36 -7.37 -21.77
N ALA A 36 -19.22 -7.16 -20.78
CA ALA A 36 -20.57 -6.61 -20.98
C ALA A 36 -20.52 -5.19 -21.57
N ARG A 37 -19.63 -4.32 -21.07
CA ARG A 37 -19.41 -2.98 -21.63
C ARG A 37 -18.92 -3.02 -23.08
N HIS A 38 -17.97 -3.89 -23.38
CA HIS A 38 -17.47 -4.07 -24.74
C HIS A 38 -18.56 -4.60 -25.69
N ALA A 39 -19.35 -5.57 -25.25
CA ALA A 39 -20.48 -6.10 -26.02
C ALA A 39 -21.53 -5.02 -26.31
N HIS A 40 -21.87 -4.19 -25.31
CA HIS A 40 -22.76 -3.04 -25.46
C HIS A 40 -22.25 -2.05 -26.51
N ILE A 41 -20.98 -1.63 -26.41
CA ILE A 41 -20.36 -0.71 -27.39
C ILE A 41 -20.44 -1.30 -28.80
N ALA A 42 -20.05 -2.56 -28.96
CA ALA A 42 -20.10 -3.23 -30.27
C ALA A 42 -21.54 -3.35 -30.80
N SER A 43 -22.53 -3.58 -29.93
CA SER A 43 -23.94 -3.64 -30.30
C SER A 43 -24.44 -2.29 -30.81
N VAL A 44 -24.22 -1.22 -30.05
CA VAL A 44 -24.66 0.14 -30.40
C VAL A 44 -24.00 0.64 -31.69
N VAL A 45 -22.69 0.43 -31.85
CA VAL A 45 -21.95 0.84 -33.06
C VAL A 45 -22.54 0.16 -34.31
N ARG A 46 -22.90 -1.12 -34.21
CA ARG A 46 -23.55 -1.88 -35.30
C ARG A 46 -24.99 -1.42 -35.52
N ARG A 47 -25.79 -1.31 -34.47
CA ARG A 47 -27.22 -0.93 -34.50
C ARG A 47 -27.45 0.39 -35.24
N PHE A 48 -26.63 1.40 -34.97
CA PHE A 48 -26.76 2.73 -35.60
C PHE A 48 -25.95 2.90 -36.88
N GLY A 49 -25.27 1.84 -37.37
CA GLY A 49 -24.43 1.93 -38.56
C GLY A 49 -23.38 3.05 -38.47
N TYR A 50 -22.69 3.15 -37.33
CA TYR A 50 -21.88 4.32 -36.93
C TYR A 50 -20.93 4.82 -38.04
N ALA A 51 -20.36 3.92 -38.84
CA ALA A 51 -19.47 4.27 -39.95
C ALA A 51 -20.11 5.27 -40.95
N ARG A 52 -21.41 5.08 -41.25
CA ARG A 52 -22.18 5.82 -42.25
C ARG A 52 -22.78 7.13 -41.70
N LEU A 53 -22.71 7.34 -40.39
CA LEU A 53 -23.28 8.54 -39.76
C LEU A 53 -22.45 9.79 -40.05
N GLY A 54 -23.15 10.93 -40.18
CA GLY A 54 -22.53 12.24 -40.21
C GLY A 54 -21.87 12.61 -38.87
N LYS A 55 -21.00 13.64 -38.89
CA LYS A 55 -20.21 14.06 -37.71
C LYS A 55 -21.07 14.38 -36.49
N SER A 56 -22.22 15.03 -36.69
CA SER A 56 -23.15 15.39 -35.61
C SER A 56 -23.74 14.14 -34.94
N ASP A 57 -24.21 13.18 -35.73
CA ASP A 57 -24.86 11.97 -35.24
C ASP A 57 -23.86 11.00 -34.59
N LYS A 58 -22.63 10.95 -35.10
CA LYS A 58 -21.51 10.28 -34.43
C LYS A 58 -21.28 10.83 -33.02
N GLY A 59 -21.45 12.14 -32.84
CA GLY A 59 -21.37 12.79 -31.54
C GLY A 59 -22.47 12.35 -30.57
N VAL A 60 -23.71 12.20 -31.06
CA VAL A 60 -24.84 11.71 -30.27
C VAL A 60 -24.58 10.30 -29.75
N VAL A 61 -24.14 9.40 -30.64
CA VAL A 61 -23.82 8.01 -30.27
C VAL A 61 -22.69 7.95 -29.24
N LEU A 62 -21.63 8.75 -29.40
CA LEU A 62 -20.55 8.79 -28.43
C LEU A 62 -20.99 9.31 -27.05
N ARG A 63 -21.88 10.31 -26.99
CA ARG A 63 -22.43 10.78 -25.72
C ARG A 63 -23.28 9.72 -25.04
N TYR A 64 -24.10 9.01 -25.81
CA TYR A 64 -24.88 7.88 -25.31
C TYR A 64 -23.98 6.76 -24.75
N LEU A 65 -22.94 6.38 -25.48
CA LEU A 65 -21.98 5.38 -25.01
C LEU A 65 -21.23 5.84 -23.76
N ALA A 66 -20.88 7.11 -23.64
CA ALA A 66 -20.25 7.65 -22.44
C ALA A 66 -21.17 7.55 -21.23
N HIS A 67 -22.44 7.92 -21.43
CA HIS A 67 -23.45 7.91 -20.39
C HIS A 67 -23.80 6.50 -19.89
N THR A 68 -23.74 5.49 -20.77
CA THR A 68 -24.11 4.09 -20.43
C THR A 68 -22.94 3.19 -20.05
N SER A 69 -21.73 3.44 -20.56
CA SER A 69 -20.55 2.61 -20.26
C SER A 69 -19.63 3.18 -19.16
N GLY A 70 -19.75 4.48 -18.87
CA GLY A 70 -18.85 5.19 -17.95
C GLY A 70 -17.44 5.44 -18.51
N TYR A 71 -17.15 5.07 -19.76
CA TYR A 71 -15.85 5.36 -20.37
C TYR A 71 -15.72 6.81 -20.80
N SER A 72 -14.50 7.33 -20.70
CA SER A 72 -14.16 8.65 -21.24
C SER A 72 -14.31 8.68 -22.77
N ARG A 73 -14.55 9.86 -23.32
CA ARG A 73 -14.66 10.07 -24.78
C ARG A 73 -13.45 9.56 -25.56
N ALA A 74 -12.24 9.72 -25.02
CA ALA A 74 -11.02 9.23 -25.65
C ALA A 74 -10.98 7.70 -25.71
N GLN A 75 -11.38 7.03 -24.62
CA GLN A 75 -11.45 5.58 -24.57
C GLN A 75 -12.52 5.03 -25.53
N LEU A 76 -13.69 5.66 -25.57
CA LEU A 76 -14.75 5.30 -26.52
C LEU A 76 -14.31 5.46 -27.97
N SER A 77 -13.60 6.55 -28.30
CA SER A 77 -13.11 6.75 -29.67
C SER A 77 -12.17 5.60 -30.10
N ARG A 78 -11.30 5.13 -29.21
CA ARG A 78 -10.43 3.97 -29.45
C ARG A 78 -11.20 2.67 -29.60
N LEU A 79 -12.19 2.42 -28.73
CA LEU A 79 -13.00 1.20 -28.77
C LEU A 79 -13.88 1.16 -30.03
N VAL A 80 -14.52 2.28 -30.39
CA VAL A 80 -15.32 2.39 -31.62
C VAL A 80 -14.45 2.15 -32.85
N ALA A 81 -13.25 2.74 -32.93
CA ALA A 81 -12.32 2.46 -34.03
C ALA A 81 -12.01 0.96 -34.16
N ARG A 82 -11.71 0.28 -33.04
CA ARG A 82 -11.51 -1.18 -33.02
C ARG A 82 -12.72 -1.97 -33.51
N VAL A 83 -13.94 -1.56 -33.14
CA VAL A 83 -15.17 -2.21 -33.65
C VAL A 83 -15.27 -2.04 -35.17
N LEU A 84 -14.98 -0.84 -35.70
CA LEU A 84 -15.02 -0.57 -37.13
C LEU A 84 -13.95 -1.36 -37.91
N GLU A 85 -12.80 -1.62 -37.30
CA GLU A 85 -11.72 -2.46 -37.84
C GLU A 85 -12.01 -3.97 -37.70
N GLY A 86 -13.10 -4.37 -37.03
CA GLY A 86 -13.40 -5.77 -36.73
C GLY A 86 -12.45 -6.39 -35.70
N ALA A 87 -11.70 -5.59 -34.96
CA ALA A 87 -10.77 -6.06 -33.94
C ALA A 87 -11.51 -6.48 -32.66
N PRO A 88 -11.08 -7.57 -31.98
CA PRO A 88 -11.67 -7.96 -30.71
C PRO A 88 -11.46 -6.84 -29.68
N LEU A 89 -12.45 -6.58 -28.82
CA LEU A 89 -12.40 -5.51 -27.80
C LEU A 89 -11.70 -5.92 -26.49
N GLY A 90 -11.40 -7.21 -26.31
CA GLY A 90 -10.73 -7.74 -25.12
C GLY A 90 -9.39 -7.05 -24.77
N LYS A 91 -8.99 -7.18 -23.50
CA LYS A 91 -7.72 -6.63 -23.00
C LYS A 91 -6.55 -7.31 -23.72
N ARG A 92 -5.66 -6.51 -24.30
CA ARG A 92 -4.46 -7.00 -25.00
C ARG A 92 -3.26 -7.23 -24.07
N TYR A 93 -3.29 -6.69 -22.86
CA TYR A 93 -2.24 -6.93 -21.87
C TYR A 93 -2.60 -8.13 -21.00
N ARG A 94 -1.59 -8.93 -20.66
CA ARG A 94 -1.67 -10.01 -19.66
C ARG A 94 -0.81 -9.63 -18.47
N THR A 95 -1.16 -10.12 -17.29
CA THR A 95 -0.30 -10.02 -16.11
C THR A 95 1.05 -10.68 -16.44
N PRO A 96 2.20 -9.99 -16.26
CA PRO A 96 3.50 -10.59 -16.50
C PRO A 96 3.70 -11.82 -15.60
N ALA A 97 4.18 -12.93 -16.16
CA ALA A 97 4.43 -14.17 -15.42
C ALA A 97 5.40 -13.98 -14.23
N HIS A 98 6.29 -12.98 -14.31
CA HIS A 98 7.28 -12.65 -13.28
C HIS A 98 7.28 -11.16 -12.95
N ALA A 99 6.11 -10.57 -12.66
CA ALA A 99 6.07 -9.22 -12.12
C ALA A 99 6.80 -9.19 -10.76
N PHE A 100 7.89 -8.42 -10.66
CA PHE A 100 8.64 -8.16 -9.42
C PHE A 100 9.35 -9.37 -8.77
N ALA A 101 10.15 -10.10 -9.55
CA ALA A 101 11.04 -11.13 -8.98
C ALA A 101 11.90 -10.55 -7.84
N ARG A 102 11.82 -11.15 -6.65
CA ARG A 102 12.57 -10.71 -5.47
C ARG A 102 14.03 -11.14 -5.58
N ARG A 103 14.94 -10.17 -5.53
CA ARG A 103 16.39 -10.42 -5.54
C ARG A 103 16.91 -10.99 -4.22
N TYR A 104 16.42 -10.46 -3.10
CA TYR A 104 16.79 -10.90 -1.76
C TYR A 104 15.69 -11.78 -1.19
N THR A 105 16.11 -12.90 -0.64
CA THR A 105 15.29 -13.99 -0.11
C THR A 105 15.20 -13.91 1.41
N SER A 106 14.35 -14.74 2.00
CA SER A 106 14.27 -14.90 3.46
C SER A 106 15.62 -15.29 4.07
N ALA A 107 16.38 -16.18 3.42
CA ALA A 107 17.71 -16.58 3.89
C ALA A 107 18.70 -15.40 3.96
N ASP A 108 18.62 -14.47 3.00
CA ASP A 108 19.46 -13.27 3.02
C ASP A 108 19.07 -12.33 4.18
N VAL A 109 17.79 -12.28 4.54
CA VAL A 109 17.31 -11.52 5.71
C VAL A 109 17.84 -12.15 7.00
N ASP A 110 17.83 -13.47 7.12
CA ASP A 110 18.32 -14.17 8.32
C ASP A 110 19.83 -13.98 8.51
N LEU A 111 20.61 -14.02 7.42
CA LEU A 111 22.04 -13.69 7.46
C LEU A 111 22.29 -12.25 7.89
N LEU A 112 21.50 -11.30 7.40
CA LEU A 112 21.60 -9.90 7.81
C LEU A 112 21.30 -9.74 9.31
N VAL A 113 20.28 -10.41 9.83
CA VAL A 113 19.95 -10.40 11.28
C VAL A 113 21.11 -10.96 12.09
N MET A 114 21.72 -12.06 11.64
CA MET A 114 22.89 -12.66 12.31
C MET A 114 24.04 -11.66 12.40
N VAL A 115 24.41 -11.01 11.29
CA VAL A 115 25.47 -10.00 11.26
C VAL A 115 25.13 -8.83 12.17
N ASP A 116 23.92 -8.31 12.09
CA ASP A 116 23.50 -7.17 12.92
C ASP A 116 23.46 -7.53 14.41
N ARG A 117 23.09 -8.75 14.79
CA ARG A 117 23.17 -9.22 16.18
C ARG A 117 24.62 -9.36 16.66
N ALA A 118 25.50 -9.94 15.83
CA ALA A 118 26.90 -10.14 16.17
C ALA A 118 27.66 -8.81 16.39
N HIS A 119 27.26 -7.75 15.69
CA HIS A 119 27.95 -6.46 15.71
C HIS A 119 27.17 -5.31 16.38
N GLY A 120 26.06 -5.59 17.07
CA GLY A 120 25.29 -4.57 17.78
C GLY A 120 24.58 -3.56 16.85
N CYS A 121 24.18 -4.00 15.65
CA CYS A 121 23.51 -3.23 14.61
C CYS A 121 24.27 -1.97 14.18
N LEU A 122 25.32 -2.18 13.38
CA LEU A 122 26.12 -1.10 12.82
C LEU A 122 25.32 -0.19 11.88
N SER A 123 25.92 0.94 11.53
CA SER A 123 25.42 1.82 10.48
C SER A 123 25.28 1.06 9.14
N GLY A 124 24.38 1.54 8.27
CA GLY A 124 24.15 0.93 6.95
C GLY A 124 25.45 0.73 6.14
N PRO A 125 26.32 1.75 6.00
CA PRO A 125 27.59 1.61 5.28
C PRO A 125 28.53 0.56 5.88
N ALA A 126 28.67 0.54 7.21
CA ALA A 126 29.52 -0.42 7.89
C ALA A 126 29.01 -1.86 7.71
N THR A 127 27.69 -2.05 7.81
CA THR A 127 27.05 -3.36 7.61
C THR A 127 27.25 -3.84 6.18
N VAL A 128 26.99 -3.00 5.17
CA VAL A 128 27.23 -3.34 3.75
C VAL A 128 28.70 -3.69 3.49
N HIS A 129 29.64 -2.99 4.13
CA HIS A 129 31.06 -3.31 4.02
C HIS A 129 31.39 -4.72 4.56
N LEU A 130 30.82 -5.10 5.71
CA LEU A 130 31.00 -6.44 6.26
C LEU A 130 30.40 -7.53 5.35
N LEU A 131 29.21 -7.31 4.81
CA LEU A 131 28.57 -8.26 3.87
C LEU A 131 29.42 -8.47 2.62
N ARG A 132 30.02 -7.40 2.09
CA ARG A 132 30.99 -7.50 0.98
C ARG A 132 32.23 -8.29 1.34
N ARG A 133 32.81 -8.03 2.52
CA ARG A 133 34.01 -8.75 2.99
C ARG A 133 33.74 -10.23 3.22
N ALA A 134 32.58 -10.58 3.77
CA ALA A 134 32.19 -11.98 3.98
C ALA A 134 32.26 -12.79 2.68
N TRP A 135 31.83 -12.20 1.56
CA TRP A 135 31.98 -12.81 0.24
C TRP A 135 33.39 -12.67 -0.34
N HIS A 136 33.88 -11.45 -0.53
CA HIS A 136 35.09 -11.22 -1.33
C HIS A 136 36.41 -11.55 -0.62
N VAL A 137 36.44 -11.51 0.72
CA VAL A 137 37.65 -11.77 1.51
C VAL A 137 37.59 -13.15 2.14
N HIS A 138 36.42 -13.54 2.64
CA HIS A 138 36.24 -14.81 3.37
C HIS A 138 35.61 -15.93 2.52
N ALA A 139 35.28 -15.66 1.26
CA ALA A 139 34.70 -16.62 0.32
C ALA A 139 33.44 -17.33 0.84
N ASP A 140 32.68 -16.69 1.73
CA ASP A 140 31.45 -17.27 2.27
C ASP A 140 30.31 -17.11 1.26
N ALA A 141 30.00 -18.19 0.55
CA ALA A 141 29.00 -18.25 -0.52
C ALA A 141 27.60 -17.83 -0.07
N ARG A 142 27.30 -17.92 1.24
CA ARG A 142 26.01 -17.46 1.77
C ARG A 142 25.79 -15.96 1.56
N PHE A 143 26.87 -15.18 1.47
CA PHE A 143 26.83 -13.73 1.33
C PHE A 143 26.91 -13.22 -0.10
N GLU A 144 26.98 -14.08 -1.12
CA GLU A 144 27.16 -13.68 -2.52
C GLU A 144 26.13 -12.62 -2.98
N ARG A 145 24.84 -12.85 -2.69
CA ARG A 145 23.79 -11.87 -3.01
C ARG A 145 23.87 -10.62 -2.16
N LEU A 146 24.16 -10.77 -0.86
CA LEU A 146 24.25 -9.67 0.11
C LEU A 146 25.47 -8.76 -0.14
N ALA A 147 26.52 -9.25 -0.78
CA ALA A 147 27.66 -8.43 -1.18
C ALA A 147 27.26 -7.30 -2.15
N GLN A 148 26.21 -7.53 -2.95
CA GLN A 148 25.67 -6.54 -3.89
C GLN A 148 24.61 -5.62 -3.26
N LEU A 149 24.39 -5.72 -1.94
CA LEU A 149 23.39 -4.92 -1.22
C LEU A 149 23.80 -3.45 -1.16
N SER A 150 22.87 -2.56 -1.54
CA SER A 150 23.02 -1.13 -1.33
C SER A 150 22.55 -0.71 0.06
N CYS A 151 23.09 0.38 0.60
CA CYS A 151 22.65 0.91 1.90
C CYS A 151 21.13 1.18 1.93
N SER A 152 20.57 1.74 0.86
CA SER A 152 19.12 1.99 0.78
C SER A 152 18.32 0.69 0.84
N HIS A 153 18.76 -0.35 0.12
CA HIS A 153 18.06 -1.63 0.14
C HIS A 153 18.25 -2.39 1.45
N LEU A 154 19.38 -2.23 2.13
CA LEU A 154 19.58 -2.73 3.49
C LEU A 154 18.49 -2.19 4.43
N TYR A 155 18.19 -0.89 4.39
CA TYR A 155 17.11 -0.34 5.24
C TYR A 155 15.73 -0.85 4.84
N ASN A 156 15.49 -1.18 3.57
CA ASN A 156 14.26 -1.85 3.15
C ASN A 156 14.16 -3.25 3.78
N LEU A 157 15.25 -4.03 3.76
CA LEU A 157 15.31 -5.34 4.42
C LEU A 157 15.09 -5.21 5.93
N ARG A 158 15.71 -4.21 6.58
CA ARG A 158 15.53 -3.94 8.02
C ARG A 158 14.10 -3.55 8.41
N LYS A 159 13.29 -3.05 7.47
CA LYS A 159 11.86 -2.73 7.68
C LYS A 159 10.92 -3.92 7.46
N THR A 160 11.43 -5.05 6.95
CA THR A 160 10.59 -6.22 6.74
C THR A 160 10.16 -6.83 8.08
N ARG A 161 8.96 -7.41 8.12
CA ARG A 161 8.43 -8.07 9.33
C ARG A 161 9.34 -9.20 9.82
N GLN A 162 9.88 -10.01 8.90
CA GLN A 162 10.80 -11.09 9.22
C GLN A 162 12.05 -10.55 9.94
N TYR A 163 12.66 -9.50 9.39
CA TYR A 163 13.82 -8.88 10.02
C TYR A 163 13.48 -8.31 11.39
N GLN A 164 12.38 -7.57 11.53
CA GLN A 164 11.99 -6.96 12.80
C GLN A 164 11.71 -8.01 13.87
N ALA A 165 10.94 -9.06 13.54
CA ALA A 165 10.65 -10.15 14.45
C ALA A 165 11.93 -10.87 14.92
N ALA A 166 12.88 -11.10 14.00
CA ALA A 166 14.13 -11.76 14.33
C ALA A 166 15.16 -10.83 14.98
N ARG A 167 15.15 -9.51 14.75
CA ARG A 167 16.16 -8.63 15.35
C ARG A 167 15.92 -8.37 16.83
N VAL A 168 14.67 -8.29 17.26
CA VAL A 168 14.33 -7.85 18.63
C VAL A 168 14.99 -8.78 19.65
N SER A 169 15.95 -8.24 20.40
CA SER A 169 16.49 -8.89 21.60
C SER A 169 16.00 -8.11 22.81
N PHE A 170 15.08 -8.70 23.58
CA PHE A 170 14.70 -8.16 24.86
C PHE A 170 15.72 -8.62 25.91
N THR A 171 16.57 -7.72 26.37
CA THR A 171 17.33 -7.95 27.59
C THR A 171 16.36 -7.72 28.75
N LYS A 172 15.78 -8.80 29.30
CA LYS A 172 14.96 -8.69 30.51
C LYS A 172 15.82 -8.11 31.62
N THR A 173 15.39 -6.98 32.16
CA THR A 173 15.99 -6.40 33.36
C THR A 173 15.84 -7.42 34.48
N ARG A 174 16.94 -7.75 35.18
CA ARG A 174 16.84 -8.57 36.40
C ARG A 174 16.21 -7.70 37.47
N PRO A 175 15.01 -8.02 37.99
CA PRO A 175 14.37 -7.21 39.01
C PRO A 175 15.20 -7.30 40.29
N VAL A 176 15.93 -6.23 40.60
CA VAL A 176 16.51 -6.02 41.93
C VAL A 176 15.52 -5.14 42.68
N LEU A 177 14.99 -5.65 43.79
CA LEU A 177 14.21 -4.86 44.75
C LEU A 177 15.15 -3.84 45.38
N ASN A 178 15.22 -2.65 44.78
CA ASN A 178 16.03 -1.56 45.28
C ASN A 178 15.08 -0.43 45.72
N PRO A 179 15.09 0.00 46.99
CA PRO A 179 14.21 1.06 47.49
C PRO A 179 14.72 2.45 47.04
N ILE A 180 14.75 2.69 45.72
CA ILE A 180 15.26 3.94 45.11
C ILE A 180 14.14 5.00 44.97
N GLY A 181 12.90 4.69 45.37
CA GLY A 181 11.76 5.60 45.21
C GLY A 181 10.78 5.56 46.37
N GLU A 182 10.25 6.72 46.73
CA GLU A 182 9.17 6.88 47.71
C GLU A 182 7.84 7.11 46.99
N ARG A 183 6.76 6.45 47.44
CA ARG A 183 5.39 6.75 46.97
C ARG A 183 4.86 8.02 47.64
N ARG A 184 5.39 9.18 47.23
CA ARG A 184 4.99 10.50 47.73
C ARG A 184 5.11 11.54 46.64
N ALA A 185 4.26 12.56 46.67
CA ALA A 185 4.41 13.72 45.80
C ALA A 185 5.79 14.38 46.03
N PRO A 186 6.57 14.64 44.97
CA PRO A 186 7.87 15.30 45.11
C PRO A 186 7.74 16.70 45.71
N ASN A 187 8.65 17.07 46.62
CA ASN A 187 8.73 18.41 47.19
C ASN A 187 10.13 18.99 46.97
N PRO A 188 10.36 19.71 45.85
CA PRO A 188 11.70 20.10 45.41
C PRO A 188 12.33 21.21 46.25
N ARG A 189 11.51 22.01 46.95
CA ARG A 189 11.96 23.25 47.64
C ARG A 189 12.88 24.12 46.78
N GLY A 190 12.64 24.18 45.48
CA GLY A 190 13.45 24.94 44.51
C GLY A 190 14.72 24.26 44.00
N GLN A 191 14.94 22.97 44.31
CA GLN A 191 16.08 22.18 43.83
C GLN A 191 15.70 21.20 42.72
N VAL A 192 16.58 21.06 41.74
CA VAL A 192 16.49 20.08 40.64
C VAL A 192 16.85 18.67 41.13
N GLY A 193 16.44 17.64 40.40
CA GLY A 193 16.69 16.23 40.72
C GLY A 193 15.51 15.51 41.40
N PHE A 194 14.36 16.17 41.52
CA PHE A 194 13.15 15.58 42.08
C PHE A 194 12.26 15.09 40.94
N ILE A 195 12.35 13.79 40.68
CA ILE A 195 11.72 13.15 39.52
C ILE A 195 10.35 12.58 39.91
N ARG A 196 9.31 12.98 39.18
CA ARG A 196 8.00 12.32 39.20
C ARG A 196 8.02 11.17 38.20
N ILE A 197 7.58 9.99 38.64
CA ILE A 197 7.43 8.80 37.80
C ILE A 197 5.95 8.56 37.55
N ASP A 198 5.51 8.76 36.31
CA ASP A 198 4.17 8.43 35.85
C ASP A 198 4.24 7.17 34.98
N SER A 199 3.28 6.25 35.11
CA SER A 199 3.22 5.06 34.26
C SER A 199 1.82 4.85 33.70
N VAL A 200 1.74 4.51 32.41
CA VAL A 200 0.50 4.19 31.70
C VAL A 200 0.64 2.82 31.06
N HIS A 201 -0.32 1.93 31.32
CA HIS A 201 -0.35 0.60 30.75
C HIS A 201 -1.17 0.59 29.45
N GLN A 202 -0.62 0.06 28.36
CA GLN A 202 -1.26 0.08 27.03
C GLN A 202 -2.50 -0.84 26.93
N GLY A 203 -2.71 -1.70 27.93
CA GLY A 203 -3.79 -2.70 27.95
C GLY A 203 -3.30 -4.08 27.51
N ASP A 204 -3.94 -5.13 28.01
CA ASP A 204 -3.58 -6.50 27.68
C ASP A 204 -4.23 -6.91 26.36
N GLN A 205 -3.50 -7.66 25.52
CA GLN A 205 -4.03 -8.23 24.29
C GLN A 205 -3.99 -9.76 24.39
N ASP A 206 -5.15 -10.40 24.25
CA ASP A 206 -5.30 -11.86 24.25
C ASP A 206 -4.63 -12.55 25.47
N GLY A 207 -4.72 -11.91 26.65
CA GLY A 207 -4.11 -12.39 27.90
C GLY A 207 -2.60 -12.17 28.02
N THR A 208 -1.97 -11.55 27.02
CA THR A 208 -0.57 -11.10 27.07
C THR A 208 -0.52 -9.67 27.61
N LYS A 209 0.34 -9.46 28.60
CA LYS A 209 0.46 -8.16 29.26
C LYS A 209 0.98 -7.10 28.29
N GLY A 210 0.30 -5.96 28.25
CA GLY A 210 0.73 -4.81 27.44
C GLY A 210 1.97 -4.13 28.00
N VAL A 211 2.59 -3.27 27.20
CA VAL A 211 3.73 -2.47 27.65
C VAL A 211 3.28 -1.36 28.59
N TYR A 212 4.12 -1.03 29.56
CA TYR A 212 4.04 0.18 30.36
C TYR A 212 4.87 1.27 29.68
N HIS A 213 4.22 2.39 29.36
CA HIS A 213 4.92 3.64 29.12
C HIS A 213 5.26 4.26 30.48
N ILE A 214 6.54 4.51 30.72
CA ILE A 214 7.04 5.17 31.93
C ILE A 214 7.55 6.54 31.53
N ASN A 215 7.09 7.54 32.25
CA ASN A 215 7.50 8.90 32.11
C ASN A 215 8.23 9.36 33.38
N ALA A 216 9.46 9.83 33.23
CA ALA A 216 10.29 10.37 34.31
C ALA A 216 10.51 11.86 34.06
N VAL A 217 9.88 12.71 34.87
CA VAL A 217 9.89 14.16 34.70
C VAL A 217 10.50 14.83 35.93
N ASP A 218 11.54 15.64 35.74
CA ASP A 218 11.99 16.54 36.79
C ASP A 218 10.98 17.68 36.98
N ILE A 219 10.49 17.86 38.20
CA ILE A 219 9.36 18.74 38.47
C ILE A 219 9.66 20.24 38.35
N LEU A 220 10.93 20.66 38.38
CA LEU A 220 11.28 22.08 38.22
C LEU A 220 11.65 22.40 36.78
N THR A 221 12.57 21.61 36.22
CA THR A 221 13.08 21.85 34.86
C THR A 221 12.10 21.40 33.78
N GLN A 222 11.13 20.55 34.14
CA GLN A 222 10.22 19.88 33.19
C GLN A 222 10.96 19.05 32.13
N TRP A 223 12.22 18.69 32.39
CA TRP A 223 12.97 17.81 31.52
C TRP A 223 12.47 16.37 31.68
N GLU A 224 12.26 15.70 30.55
CA GLU A 224 11.49 14.47 30.45
C GLU A 224 12.31 13.34 29.81
N VAL A 225 12.17 12.13 30.37
CA VAL A 225 12.59 10.88 29.73
C VAL A 225 11.41 9.92 29.67
N VAL A 226 11.11 9.46 28.46
CA VAL A 226 10.07 8.47 28.21
C VAL A 226 10.71 7.12 27.88
N ALA A 227 10.24 6.07 28.53
CA ALA A 227 10.65 4.70 28.29
C ALA A 227 9.43 3.77 28.18
N CYS A 228 9.65 2.58 27.62
CA CYS A 228 8.65 1.51 27.61
C CYS A 228 9.24 0.25 28.26
N CYS A 229 8.46 -0.46 29.07
CA CYS A 229 8.84 -1.77 29.60
C CYS A 229 7.68 -2.78 29.54
N GLU A 230 7.99 -4.07 29.54
CA GLU A 230 7.03 -5.19 29.54
C GLU A 230 6.96 -5.86 30.92
#